data_AF-A0A5Q4GP22-F1
#
_entry.id   AF-A0A5Q4GP22-F1
#
_cell.length_a   1.000
_cell.length_b   1.000
_cell.length_c   1.000
_cell.angle_alpha   90.00
_cell.angle_beta   90.00
_cell.angle_gamma   90.00
#
_symmetry.space_group_name_H-M   'P 1'
#
loop_
_entity.id
_entity.type
_entity.pdbx_description
1 polymer ?
#
loop_
_entity_poly.entity_id
_entity_poly.type
_entity_poly.pdbx_seq_one_letter_code
_entity_poly.pdbx_strand_id
1 'polypeptide(L)'
;MSEFIGMANTMVNDKGFDMKLVSAALMAASGVYATFTAAGNEGFLAPNGIDRVADMYKKNLAYIQQRKKEELEAKGLEAKPVTETDPPAGSNES
;
A
#
# COMPACT_ATOMS: atom_id res chain seq x y z
N MET A 1 -0.61 -9.89 6.72
CA MET A 1 -0.01 -9.11 5.60
C MET A 1 0.23 -10.00 4.39
N SER A 2 0.95 -11.13 4.53
CA SER A 2 1.18 -12.11 3.46
C SER A 2 -0.10 -12.61 2.78
N GLU A 3 -1.16 -12.88 3.54
CA GLU A 3 -2.44 -13.34 2.99
C GLU A 3 -3.11 -12.30 2.07
N PHE A 4 -3.12 -11.02 2.47
CA PHE A 4 -3.65 -9.93 1.65
C PHE A 4 -2.89 -9.77 0.34
N ILE A 5 -1.55 -9.86 0.40
CA ILE A 5 -0.68 -9.80 -0.79
C ILE A 5 -0.89 -11.03 -1.67
N GLY A 6 -1.01 -12.22 -1.09
CA GLY A 6 -1.30 -13.45 -1.83
C GLY A 6 -2.62 -13.34 -2.61
N MET A 7 -3.68 -12.86 -1.95
CA MET A 7 -4.97 -12.65 -2.61
C MET A 7 -4.88 -11.60 -3.73
N ALA A 8 -4.18 -10.49 -3.50
CA ALA A 8 -3.96 -9.46 -4.54
C ALA A 8 -3.19 -10.02 -5.74
N ASN A 9 -2.14 -10.81 -5.49
CA ASN A 9 -1.36 -11.45 -6.54
C ASN A 9 -2.21 -12.44 -7.35
N THR A 10 -3.05 -13.25 -6.70
CA THR A 10 -4.01 -14.14 -7.40
C THR A 10 -5.01 -13.35 -8.24
N MET A 11 -5.49 -12.19 -7.76
CA MET A 11 -6.37 -11.34 -8.56
C MET A 11 -5.70 -10.83 -9.84
N VAL A 12 -4.44 -10.42 -9.77
CA VAL A 12 -3.71 -9.92 -10.95
C VAL A 12 -3.29 -11.08 -11.87
N ASN A 13 -2.58 -12.07 -11.33
CA ASN A 13 -1.90 -13.09 -12.13
C ASN A 13 -2.85 -14.20 -12.63
N ASP A 14 -3.79 -14.63 -11.79
CA ASP A 14 -4.62 -15.80 -12.10
C ASP A 14 -5.98 -15.38 -12.69
N LYS A 15 -6.52 -14.25 -12.23
CA LYS A 15 -7.84 -13.74 -12.65
C LYS A 15 -7.77 -12.63 -13.70
N GLY A 16 -6.57 -12.13 -14.01
CA GLY A 16 -6.35 -11.14 -15.06
C GLY A 16 -6.90 -9.74 -14.74
N PHE A 17 -7.11 -9.41 -13.47
CA PHE A 17 -7.52 -8.05 -13.10
C PHE A 17 -6.37 -7.06 -13.30
N ASP A 18 -6.70 -5.85 -13.75
CA ASP A 18 -5.74 -4.76 -13.87
C ASP A 18 -5.09 -4.44 -12.51
N MET A 19 -3.76 -4.30 -12.51
CA MET A 19 -2.99 -4.08 -11.28
C MET A 19 -3.36 -2.76 -10.59
N LYS A 20 -3.68 -1.70 -11.34
CA LYS A 20 -4.11 -0.42 -10.76
C LYS A 20 -5.48 -0.55 -10.13
N LEU A 21 -6.39 -1.31 -10.75
CA LEU A 21 -7.69 -1.63 -10.18
C LEU A 21 -7.55 -2.40 -8.85
N VAL A 22 -6.72 -3.44 -8.81
CA VAL A 22 -6.48 -4.21 -7.58
C VAL A 22 -5.85 -3.32 -6.50
N SER A 23 -4.91 -2.46 -6.87
CA SER A 23 -4.29 -1.49 -5.94
C SER A 23 -5.32 -0.50 -5.35
N ALA A 24 -6.19 0.07 -6.20
CA ALA A 24 -7.26 0.96 -5.75
C ALA A 24 -8.24 0.24 -4.82
N ALA A 25 -8.61 -1.01 -5.13
CA ALA A 25 -9.48 -1.82 -4.28
C ALA A 25 -8.85 -2.11 -2.91
N LEU A 26 -7.55 -2.43 -2.86
CA LEU A 26 -6.83 -2.61 -1.59
C LEU A 26 -6.81 -1.34 -0.74
N MET A 27 -6.61 -0.17 -1.36
CA MET A 27 -6.65 1.11 -0.67
C MET A 27 -8.04 1.38 -0.07
N ALA A 28 -9.11 1.16 -0.85
CA ALA A 28 -10.48 1.31 -0.38
C ALA A 28 -10.80 0.33 0.76
N ALA A 29 -10.44 -0.95 0.62
CA ALA A 29 -10.63 -1.96 1.66
C ALA A 29 -9.88 -1.61 2.95
N SER A 30 -8.65 -1.08 2.84
CA SER A 30 -7.89 -0.59 3.98
C SER A 30 -8.61 0.56 4.69
N GLY A 31 -9.19 1.52 3.95
CA GLY A 31 -9.95 2.63 4.52
C GLY A 31 -11.22 2.17 5.24
N VAL A 32 -11.96 1.23 4.66
CA VAL A 32 -13.15 0.61 5.28
C VAL A 32 -12.77 -0.09 6.58
N TYR A 33 -11.71 -0.91 6.56
CA TYR A 33 -11.27 -1.63 7.75
C TYR A 33 -10.74 -0.69 8.84
N ALA A 34 -9.99 0.35 8.47
CA ALA A 34 -9.52 1.36 9.42
C ALA A 34 -10.67 2.17 10.04
N THR A 35 -11.73 2.43 9.28
CA THR A 35 -12.94 3.08 9.81
C THR A 35 -13.67 2.16 10.78
N PHE A 36 -13.83 0.88 10.42
CA PHE A 36 -14.43 -0.13 11.29
C PHE A 36 -13.67 -0.27 12.62
N THR A 37 -12.33 -0.34 12.60
CA THR A 37 -11.55 -0.47 13.84
C THR A 37 -11.60 0.76 14.73
N ALA A 38 -11.81 1.95 14.17
CA ALA A 38 -11.88 3.20 14.91
C ALA A 38 -13.30 3.53 15.42
N ALA A 39 -14.33 3.19 14.64
CA ALA A 39 -15.70 3.68 14.84
C ALA A 39 -16.78 2.58 14.86
N GLY A 40 -16.42 1.31 14.65
CA GLY A 40 -17.36 0.19 14.58
C GLY A 40 -18.16 0.13 13.28
N ASN A 41 -19.19 -0.72 13.25
CA ASN A 41 -19.99 -0.99 12.03
C ASN A 41 -20.90 0.17 11.60
N GLU A 42 -21.34 0.99 12.55
CA GLU A 42 -22.32 2.06 12.32
C GLU A 42 -21.69 3.47 12.43
N GLY A 43 -20.38 3.54 12.67
CA GLY A 43 -19.67 4.80 12.84
C GLY A 43 -18.94 5.27 11.58
N PHE A 44 -18.48 6.53 11.62
CA PHE A 44 -17.65 7.13 10.57
C PHE A 44 -16.53 7.97 11.19
N LEU A 45 -15.50 8.27 10.40
CA LEU A 45 -14.41 9.14 10.83
C LEU A 45 -14.81 10.62 10.66
N ALA A 46 -14.76 11.39 11.75
CA ALA A 46 -14.71 12.84 11.66
C ALA A 46 -13.41 13.29 10.96
N PRO A 47 -13.30 14.55 10.46
CA PRO A 47 -12.12 15.01 9.74
C PRO A 47 -10.78 14.76 10.46
N ASN A 48 -10.72 15.05 11.76
CA ASN A 48 -9.54 14.77 12.59
C ASN A 48 -9.22 13.26 12.73
N GLY A 49 -10.23 12.40 12.63
CA GLY A 49 -10.07 10.95 12.59
C GLY A 49 -9.46 10.48 11.27
N ILE A 50 -9.86 11.09 10.15
CA ILE A 50 -9.26 10.85 8.82
C ILE A 50 -7.77 11.21 8.87
N ASP A 51 -7.43 12.39 9.37
CA ASP A 51 -6.04 12.85 9.49
C ASP A 51 -5.20 11.90 10.33
N ARG A 52 -5.75 11.45 11.48
CA ARG A 52 -5.06 10.49 12.34
C ARG A 52 -4.79 9.16 11.65
N VAL A 53 -5.75 8.63 10.89
CA VAL A 53 -5.58 7.38 10.13
C VAL A 53 -4.56 7.56 9.01
N ALA A 54 -4.62 8.67 8.27
CA ALA A 54 -3.66 9.01 7.23
C ALA A 54 -2.22 9.13 7.79
N ASP A 55 -2.06 9.77 8.94
CA ASP A 55 -0.76 9.90 9.62
C ASP A 55 -0.20 8.54 10.05
N MET A 56 -1.04 7.65 10.58
CA MET A 56 -0.62 6.29 10.93
C MET A 56 -0.17 5.53 9.67
N TYR A 57 -0.91 5.64 8.57
CA TYR A 57 -0.55 5.03 7.30
C TYR A 57 0.79 5.55 6.79
N LYS A 58 1.00 6.87 6.81
CA LYS A 58 2.26 7.52 6.41
C LYS A 58 3.44 7.03 7.24
N LYS A 59 3.29 6.95 8.57
CA LYS A 59 4.33 6.44 9.48
C LYS A 59 4.69 4.99 9.19
N ASN A 60 3.68 4.13 8.99
CA ASN A 60 3.91 2.73 8.65
C ASN A 60 4.58 2.57 7.29
N LEU A 61 4.15 3.34 6.28
CA LEU A 61 4.77 3.32 4.96
C LEU A 61 6.24 3.75 5.03
N ALA A 62 6.55 4.82 5.76
CA ALA A 62 7.93 5.28 5.97
C ALA A 62 8.79 4.20 6.64
N TYR A 63 8.26 3.52 7.66
CA TYR A 63 8.93 2.38 8.30
C TYR A 63 9.22 1.24 7.32
N ILE A 64 8.24 0.86 6.49
CA ILE A 64 8.41 -0.18 5.46
C ILE A 64 9.50 0.21 4.45
N GLN A 65 9.53 1.46 3.99
CA GLN A 65 10.56 1.92 3.05
C GLN A 65 11.95 1.92 3.68
N GLN A 66 12.07 2.35 4.93
CA GLN A 66 13.32 2.32 5.68
C GLN A 66 13.86 0.88 5.81
N ARG A 67 12.99 -0.06 6.20
CA ARG A 67 13.32 -1.49 6.26
C ARG A 67 13.77 -2.05 4.91
N LYS A 68 13.05 -1.72 3.83
CA LYS A 68 13.40 -2.14 2.48
C LYS A 68 14.76 -1.61 2.05
N LYS A 69 15.08 -0.37 2.40
CA LYS A 69 16.40 0.24 2.14
C LYS A 69 17.51 -0.53 2.87
N GLU A 70 17.35 -0.78 4.17
CA GLU A 70 18.31 -1.56 4.97
C GLU A 70 18.55 -2.96 4.37
N GLU A 71 17.48 -3.62 3.91
CA GLU A 71 17.56 -4.95 3.28
C GLU A 71 18.27 -4.94 1.92
N LEU A 72 18.16 -3.86 1.15
CA LEU A 72 18.91 -3.70 -0.11
C LEU A 72 20.40 -3.44 0.16
N GLU A 73 20.71 -2.55 1.10
CA GLU A 73 22.08 -2.24 1.51
C GLU A 73 22.79 -3.47 2.08
N ALA A 74 22.10 -4.27 2.90
CA ALA A 74 22.63 -5.54 3.41
C ALA A 74 22.93 -6.57 2.31
N LYS A 75 22.27 -6.47 1.16
CA LYS A 75 22.55 -7.30 -0.05
C LYS A 75 23.63 -6.70 -0.94
N GLY A 76 24.25 -5.57 -0.55
CA GLY A 76 25.22 -4.84 -1.37
C GLY A 76 24.60 -4.15 -2.58
N LEU A 77 23.28 -3.97 -2.60
CA LEU A 77 22.56 -3.26 -3.66
C LEU A 77 22.43 -1.79 -3.29
N GLU A 78 22.66 -0.90 -4.25
CA GLU A 78 22.41 0.53 -4.06
C GLU A 78 20.90 0.79 -4.01
N ALA A 79 20.40 1.27 -2.88
CA ALA A 79 19.02 1.65 -2.73
C ALA A 79 18.74 2.98 -3.46
N LYS A 80 18.17 2.89 -4.67
CA LYS A 80 17.75 4.07 -5.44
C LYS A 80 16.35 4.51 -5.01
N PRO A 81 16.17 5.75 -4.51
CA PRO A 81 14.85 6.25 -4.16
C PRO A 81 14.02 6.45 -5.43
N VAL A 82 12.78 5.96 -5.41
CA VAL A 82 11.81 6.27 -6.46
C VAL A 82 11.21 7.64 -6.16
N THR A 83 11.32 8.54 -7.12
CA THR A 83 10.79 9.91 -7.10
C THR A 83 9.52 10.00 -7.94
N GLU A 84 8.74 11.07 -7.77
CA GLU A 84 7.51 11.29 -8.56
C GLU A 84 7.76 11.37 -10.08
N THR A 85 9.00 11.61 -10.49
CA THR A 85 9.41 11.66 -11.89
C THR A 85 9.77 10.29 -12.48
N ASP A 86 9.86 9.24 -11.65
CA ASP A 86 10.18 7.90 -12.12
C ASP A 86 8.91 7.21 -12.66
N PRO A 87 8.99 6.55 -13.83
CA PRO A 87 7.86 5.79 -14.36
C PRO A 87 7.48 4.65 -13.40
N PRO A 88 6.17 4.34 -13.25
CA PRO A 88 5.73 3.29 -12.34
C PRO A 88 6.32 1.94 -12.75
N ALA A 89 6.86 1.21 -11.78
CA ALA A 89 7.41 -0.12 -12.02
C ALA A 89 6.35 -1.01 -12.71
N GLY A 90 6.66 -1.49 -13.92
CA GLY A 90 5.76 -2.31 -14.73
C GLY A 90 5.06 -1.58 -15.89
N SER A 91 5.36 -0.29 -16.14
CA SER A 91 5.05 0.33 -17.44
C SER A 91 6.01 -0.20 -18.50
N ASN A 92 5.78 -1.41 -19.00
CA ASN A 92 6.30 -1.78 -20.31
C ASN A 92 5.58 -0.90 -21.32
N GLU A 93 6.28 0.09 -21.88
CA GLU A 93 5.91 0.66 -23.16
C GLU A 93 5.97 -0.48 -24.18
N SER A 94 4.84 -0.80 -24.79
CA SER A 94 4.73 -1.62 -26.00
C SER A 94 3.98 -0.81 -27.04
#